data_AF-A0AAF0IPK6-F1
#
_entry.id   AF-A0AAF0IPK6-F1
#
_cell.length_a   1.000
_cell.length_b   1.000
_cell.length_c   1.000
_cell.angle_alpha   90.00
_cell.angle_beta   90.00
_cell.angle_gamma   90.00
#
_symmetry.space_group_name_H-M   'P 1'
#
loop_
_entity.id
_entity.type
_entity.pdbx_description
1 polymer ?
#
loop_
_entity_poly.entity_id
_entity_poly.type
_entity_poly.pdbx_seq_one_letter_code
_entity_poly.pdbx_strand_id
1 'polypeptide(L)'
;MTVVKDVNGYDSTMSEEIFGPVLPLVPFDQIREAVDFVNANDQPLALYMFTKSDATKDYILRYTRSGAAVRGDMLLHFAINELPFGGTGPAGYGSYHGKKGFDCFSHERAYVDAPASGVIGYLVEKIMAMRYPPYTTAKLSFFQMVLGKWMLFGRPKNPNWSVLIPSNKFGA
;
A
#
# COMPACT_ATOMS: atom_id res chain seq x y z
N MET A 1 33.20 -5.19 -7.40
CA MET A 1 32.32 -5.33 -6.23
C MET A 1 33.20 -5.56 -5.02
N THR A 2 33.03 -4.73 -3.99
CA THR A 2 33.76 -4.76 -2.72
C THR A 2 32.81 -5.25 -1.64
N VAL A 3 33.23 -6.24 -0.85
CA VAL A 3 32.44 -6.79 0.26
C VAL A 3 33.11 -6.41 1.57
N VAL A 4 32.36 -5.81 2.48
CA VAL A 4 32.81 -5.45 3.83
C VAL A 4 32.08 -6.37 4.80
N LYS A 5 32.82 -7.16 5.58
CA LYS A 5 32.24 -8.12 6.53
C LYS A 5 32.22 -7.55 7.94
N ASP A 6 31.37 -8.13 8.78
CA ASP A 6 31.30 -7.84 10.22
C ASP A 6 31.05 -6.36 10.52
N VAL A 7 30.20 -5.75 9.69
CA VAL A 7 29.82 -4.35 9.79
C VAL A 7 28.83 -4.17 10.94
N ASN A 8 29.05 -3.14 11.76
CA ASN A 8 28.07 -2.75 12.77
C ASN A 8 27.11 -1.68 12.21
N GLY A 9 25.96 -1.50 12.85
CA GLY A 9 24.92 -0.56 12.38
C GLY A 9 25.31 0.93 12.36
N TYR A 10 26.46 1.30 12.93
CA TYR A 10 26.96 2.67 13.02
C TYR A 10 28.16 2.93 12.10
N ASP A 11 28.53 1.97 11.26
CA ASP A 11 29.61 2.14 10.29
C ASP A 11 29.27 3.23 9.27
N SER A 12 30.27 3.98 8.81
CA SER A 12 30.11 4.99 7.75
C SER A 12 29.41 4.46 6.50
N THR A 13 29.63 3.19 6.16
CA THR A 13 29.01 2.50 5.01
C THR A 13 27.50 2.26 5.18
N MET A 14 26.97 2.43 6.39
CA MET A 14 25.55 2.26 6.72
C MET A 14 24.85 3.59 7.03
N SER A 15 25.57 4.72 6.97
CA SER A 15 25.02 6.05 7.33
C SER A 15 24.18 6.69 6.22
N GLU A 16 24.42 6.32 4.97
CA GLU A 16 23.75 6.85 3.79
C GLU A 16 23.59 5.77 2.72
N GLU A 17 22.83 6.08 1.68
CA GLU A 17 22.65 5.17 0.56
C GLU A 17 23.94 5.06 -0.27
N ILE A 18 24.49 3.85 -0.35
CA ILE A 18 25.83 3.59 -0.91
C ILE A 18 25.97 4.02 -2.38
N PHE A 19 24.94 3.79 -3.21
CA PHE A 19 24.92 4.07 -4.66
C PHE A 19 26.21 3.69 -5.43
N GLY A 20 26.89 2.64 -4.97
CA GLY A 20 28.24 2.30 -5.41
C GLY A 20 28.54 0.81 -5.23
N PRO A 21 29.72 0.35 -5.69
CA PRO A 21 30.05 -1.08 -5.76
C PRO A 21 30.51 -1.66 -4.41
N VAL A 22 29.91 -1.24 -3.30
CA VAL A 22 30.23 -1.68 -1.93
C VAL A 22 29.03 -2.40 -1.32
N LEU A 23 29.26 -3.56 -0.70
CA LEU A 23 28.24 -4.37 -0.05
C LEU A 23 28.64 -4.67 1.41
N PRO A 24 28.13 -3.92 2.40
CA PRO A 24 28.33 -4.21 3.81
C PRO A 24 27.47 -5.40 4.26
N LEU A 25 28.04 -6.27 5.07
CA LEU A 25 27.35 -7.41 5.68
C LEU A 25 27.24 -7.18 7.19
N VAL A 26 26.01 -7.00 7.66
CA VAL A 26 25.67 -6.89 9.08
C VAL A 26 25.16 -8.26 9.56
N PRO A 27 25.91 -8.97 10.43
CA PRO A 27 25.48 -10.27 10.93
C PRO A 27 24.40 -10.15 12.00
N PHE A 28 23.45 -11.09 12.00
CA PHE A 28 22.40 -11.24 13.01
C PHE A 28 22.27 -12.71 13.38
N ASP A 29 21.98 -13.01 14.64
CA ASP A 29 21.77 -14.39 15.09
C ASP A 29 20.33 -14.83 14.84
N GLN A 30 19.38 -13.89 14.88
CA GLN A 30 17.96 -14.15 14.72
C GLN A 30 17.31 -13.22 13.70
N ILE A 31 16.32 -13.74 12.96
CA ILE A 31 15.56 -12.93 12.00
C ILE A 31 14.88 -11.72 12.64
N ARG A 32 14.51 -11.82 13.91
CA ARG A 32 13.89 -10.72 14.66
C ARG A 32 14.81 -9.50 14.74
N GLU A 33 16.09 -9.73 15.02
CA GLU A 33 17.09 -8.66 15.10
C GLU A 33 17.26 -7.96 13.75
N ALA A 34 17.29 -8.72 12.66
CA ALA A 34 17.34 -8.14 11.31
C ALA A 34 16.09 -7.32 10.98
N VAL A 35 14.90 -7.78 11.38
CA VAL A 35 13.65 -7.04 11.21
C VAL A 35 13.63 -5.76 12.05
N ASP A 36 14.06 -5.83 13.30
CA ASP A 36 14.16 -4.67 14.19
C ASP A 36 15.19 -3.66 13.65
N PHE A 37 16.31 -4.14 13.09
CA PHE A 37 17.31 -3.32 12.42
C PHE A 37 16.74 -2.59 11.20
N VAL A 38 16.01 -3.29 10.31
CA VAL A 38 15.37 -2.67 9.15
C VAL A 38 14.34 -1.62 9.59
N ASN A 39 13.55 -1.91 10.63
CA ASN A 39 12.52 -0.98 11.13
C ASN A 39 13.07 0.24 11.88
N ALA A 40 14.30 0.17 12.38
CA ALA A 40 14.99 1.31 12.99
C ALA A 40 15.49 2.33 11.96
N ASN A 41 15.48 1.96 10.68
CA ASN A 41 15.90 2.80 9.56
C ASN A 41 14.69 3.30 8.74
N ASP A 42 14.97 4.22 7.82
CA ASP A 42 13.98 4.72 6.86
C ASP A 42 13.43 3.58 5.98
N GLN A 43 12.14 3.67 5.61
CA GLN A 43 11.51 2.62 4.81
C GLN A 43 12.17 2.53 3.42
N PRO A 44 12.74 1.36 3.05
CA PRO A 44 13.46 1.22 1.79
C PRO A 44 12.51 1.09 0.59
N LEU A 45 13.03 1.42 -0.60
CA LEU A 45 12.31 1.22 -1.85
C LEU A 45 12.07 -0.26 -2.13
N ALA A 46 13.08 -1.11 -1.91
CA ALA A 46 13.00 -2.55 -2.13
C ALA A 46 13.59 -3.34 -0.96
N LEU A 47 12.93 -4.44 -0.60
CA LEU A 47 13.41 -5.40 0.38
C LEU A 47 13.60 -6.77 -0.28
N TYR A 48 14.80 -7.33 -0.17
CA TYR A 48 15.15 -8.63 -0.73
C TYR A 48 15.31 -9.66 0.37
N MET A 49 14.71 -10.84 0.20
CA MET A 49 14.82 -11.93 1.16
C MET A 49 15.20 -13.24 0.48
N PHE A 50 16.23 -13.89 0.98
CA PHE A 50 16.67 -15.21 0.51
C PHE A 50 16.37 -16.25 1.58
N THR A 51 15.20 -16.87 1.49
CA THR A 51 14.77 -17.91 2.44
C THR A 51 13.91 -18.97 1.74
N LYS A 52 14.04 -20.23 2.18
CA LYS A 52 13.17 -21.34 1.80
C LYS A 52 11.97 -21.51 2.76
N SER A 53 11.99 -20.84 3.90
CA SER A 53 10.94 -20.93 4.92
C SER A 53 9.82 -19.93 4.63
N ASP A 54 8.61 -20.43 4.42
CA ASP A 54 7.43 -19.57 4.28
C ASP A 54 7.13 -18.81 5.57
N ALA A 55 7.35 -19.41 6.73
CA ALA A 55 7.18 -18.74 8.02
C ALA A 55 8.12 -17.53 8.15
N THR A 56 9.37 -17.65 7.69
CA THR A 56 10.34 -16.54 7.70
C THR A 56 9.93 -15.45 6.72
N LYS A 57 9.53 -15.82 5.50
CA LYS A 57 9.01 -14.89 4.48
C LYS A 57 7.79 -14.12 5.01
N ASP A 58 6.80 -14.83 5.56
CA ASP A 58 5.57 -14.23 6.09
C ASP A 58 5.86 -13.33 7.30
N TYR A 59 6.83 -13.72 8.15
CA TYR A 59 7.29 -12.88 9.25
C TYR A 59 7.91 -11.57 8.76
N ILE A 60 8.87 -11.64 7.82
CA ILE A 60 9.50 -10.46 7.24
C ILE A 60 8.44 -9.53 6.63
N LEU A 61 7.57 -10.06 5.78
CA LEU A 61 6.54 -9.26 5.10
C LEU A 61 5.52 -8.65 6.07
N ARG A 62 5.23 -9.33 7.18
CA ARG A 62 4.28 -8.85 8.20
C ARG A 62 4.88 -7.75 9.08
N TYR A 63 6.17 -7.81 9.36
CA TYR A 63 6.83 -6.95 10.34
C TYR A 63 7.81 -5.95 9.74
N THR A 64 7.89 -5.84 8.41
CA THR A 64 8.67 -4.78 7.72
C THR A 64 7.81 -4.02 6.73
N ARG A 65 8.29 -2.85 6.33
CA ARG A 65 7.64 -2.00 5.33
C ARG A 65 8.65 -1.57 4.27
N SER A 66 8.24 -1.67 3.01
CA SER A 66 9.04 -1.30 1.84
C SER A 66 8.13 -0.95 0.67
N GLY A 67 8.68 -0.33 -0.38
CA GLY A 67 7.95 -0.13 -1.64
C GLY A 67 7.62 -1.46 -2.33
N ALA A 68 8.62 -2.34 -2.45
CA ALA A 68 8.47 -3.70 -2.97
C ALA A 68 9.26 -4.71 -2.13
N ALA A 69 8.80 -5.97 -2.14
CA ALA A 69 9.52 -7.07 -1.50
C ALA A 69 9.63 -8.26 -2.45
N VAL A 70 10.83 -8.84 -2.56
CA VAL A 70 11.11 -9.97 -3.46
C VAL A 70 11.79 -11.10 -2.70
N ARG A 71 11.31 -12.33 -2.93
CA ARG A 71 11.92 -13.54 -2.38
C ARG A 71 12.74 -14.25 -3.45
N GLY A 72 14.00 -14.54 -3.13
CA GLY A 72 14.86 -15.42 -3.93
C GLY A 72 15.52 -14.78 -5.15
N ASP A 73 15.31 -13.49 -5.38
CA ASP A 73 15.94 -12.74 -6.46
C ASP A 73 16.04 -11.26 -6.09
N MET A 74 16.83 -10.51 -6.87
CA MET A 74 16.96 -9.06 -6.79
C MET A 74 16.50 -8.42 -8.10
N LEU A 75 16.01 -7.19 -8.04
CA LEU A 75 15.57 -6.38 -9.20
C LEU A 75 14.41 -6.93 -10.05
N LEU A 76 14.10 -8.23 -10.03
CA LEU A 76 13.11 -8.86 -10.90
C LEU A 76 11.74 -8.18 -10.90
N HIS A 77 11.26 -7.70 -9.75
CA HIS A 77 9.98 -7.00 -9.63
C HIS A 77 9.87 -5.75 -10.52
N PHE A 78 10.99 -5.11 -10.86
CA PHE A 78 11.02 -3.96 -11.77
C PHE A 78 10.71 -4.33 -13.23
N ALA A 79 10.93 -5.58 -13.62
CA ALA A 79 10.65 -6.04 -14.99
C ALA A 79 9.18 -6.44 -15.21
N ILE A 80 8.38 -6.54 -14.14
CA ILE A 80 7.00 -7.02 -14.20
C ILE A 80 6.05 -5.82 -14.32
N ASN A 81 5.56 -5.54 -15.53
CA ASN A 81 4.73 -4.37 -15.84
C ASN A 81 3.43 -4.26 -15.04
N GLU A 82 2.92 -5.39 -14.55
CA GLU A 82 1.69 -5.47 -13.80
C GLU A 82 1.88 -5.06 -12.33
N LEU A 83 3.11 -5.12 -11.80
CA LEU A 83 3.39 -4.70 -10.44
C LEU A 83 3.49 -3.18 -10.36
N PRO A 84 2.88 -2.55 -9.33
CA PRO A 84 3.15 -1.15 -9.06
C PRO A 84 4.62 -0.98 -8.64
N PHE A 85 5.32 -0.04 -9.28
CA PHE A 85 6.65 0.36 -8.87
C PHE A 85 6.58 1.74 -8.21
N GLY A 86 7.00 1.82 -6.95
CA GLY A 86 6.94 3.04 -6.14
C GLY A 86 7.42 2.82 -4.72
N GLY A 87 7.78 3.91 -4.06
CA GLY A 87 8.25 3.91 -2.68
C GLY A 87 7.13 4.10 -1.65
N THR A 88 7.51 4.11 -0.38
CA THR A 88 6.62 4.48 0.71
C THR A 88 7.42 5.17 1.80
N GLY A 89 6.89 6.27 2.35
CA GLY A 89 7.62 7.05 3.36
C GLY A 89 8.83 7.78 2.73
N PRO A 90 10.01 7.74 3.35
CA PRO A 90 11.23 8.38 2.83
C PRO A 90 11.62 7.91 1.41
N ALA A 91 11.30 6.67 1.03
CA ALA A 91 11.55 6.17 -0.32
C ALA A 91 10.60 6.75 -1.40
N GLY A 92 9.59 7.52 -1.02
CA GLY A 92 8.69 8.23 -1.94
C GLY A 92 7.20 7.90 -1.76
N TYR A 93 6.37 8.52 -2.60
CA TYR A 93 4.92 8.35 -2.59
C TYR A 93 4.37 8.16 -4.01
N GLY A 94 3.29 7.40 -4.10
CA GLY A 94 2.70 7.03 -5.38
C GLY A 94 3.41 5.83 -6.01
N SER A 95 2.87 5.39 -7.14
CA SER A 95 3.38 4.26 -7.89
C SER A 95 3.05 4.43 -9.35
N TYR A 96 3.95 3.99 -10.23
CA TYR A 96 3.71 3.92 -11.67
C TYR A 96 3.94 2.49 -12.15
N HIS A 97 4.21 2.33 -13.45
CA HIS A 97 4.39 1.08 -14.20
C HIS A 97 3.08 0.51 -14.79
N GLY A 98 3.13 0.03 -16.03
CA GLY A 98 1.97 -0.49 -16.77
C GLY A 98 0.70 0.36 -16.62
N LYS A 99 -0.41 -0.28 -16.24
CA LYS A 99 -1.68 0.37 -15.95
C LYS A 99 -1.57 1.41 -14.82
N LYS A 100 -0.77 1.15 -13.79
CA LYS A 100 -0.60 2.09 -12.67
C LYS A 100 0.06 3.40 -13.10
N GLY A 101 0.96 3.34 -14.08
CA GLY A 101 1.49 4.53 -14.72
C GLY A 101 0.40 5.34 -15.43
N PHE A 102 -0.45 4.69 -16.21
CA PHE A 102 -1.59 5.37 -16.86
C PHE A 102 -2.55 5.98 -15.83
N ASP A 103 -2.93 5.23 -14.79
CA ASP A 103 -3.80 5.71 -13.71
C ASP A 103 -3.17 6.91 -12.99
N CYS A 104 -1.85 6.90 -12.75
CA CYS A 104 -1.12 7.97 -12.07
C CYS A 104 -1.18 9.32 -12.82
N PHE A 105 -1.15 9.28 -14.15
CA PHE A 105 -1.21 10.48 -15.00
C PHE A 105 -2.61 10.78 -15.55
N SER A 106 -3.62 10.04 -15.08
CA SER A 106 -5.01 10.22 -15.49
C SER A 106 -5.83 10.86 -14.40
N HIS A 107 -6.76 11.73 -14.78
CA HIS A 107 -7.77 12.27 -13.87
C HIS A 107 -9.05 11.42 -13.95
N GLU A 108 -9.34 10.67 -12.89
CA GLU A 108 -10.59 9.91 -12.76
C GLU A 108 -11.78 10.84 -12.52
N ARG A 109 -12.44 11.25 -13.61
CA ARG A 109 -13.61 12.12 -13.55
C ARG A 109 -14.86 11.34 -13.15
N ALA A 110 -15.34 11.59 -11.94
CA ALA A 110 -16.65 11.09 -11.50
C ALA A 110 -17.79 11.74 -12.30
N TYR A 111 -18.71 10.91 -12.81
CA TYR A 111 -19.94 11.33 -13.46
C TYR A 111 -21.09 10.43 -13.01
N VAL A 112 -22.24 11.03 -12.72
CA VAL A 112 -23.48 10.32 -12.41
C VAL A 112 -24.60 10.91 -13.25
N ASP A 113 -25.28 10.04 -14.00
CA ASP A 113 -26.54 10.39 -14.65
C ASP A 113 -27.68 10.02 -13.69
N ALA A 114 -28.22 11.04 -13.01
CA ALA A 114 -29.25 10.82 -12.02
C ALA A 114 -30.58 10.54 -12.74
N PRO A 115 -31.30 9.45 -12.39
CA PRO A 115 -32.57 9.14 -13.03
C PRO A 115 -33.59 10.23 -12.69
N ALA A 116 -33.84 11.13 -13.65
CA ALA A 116 -34.75 12.26 -13.50
C ALA A 116 -36.13 12.02 -14.12
N SER A 117 -36.30 10.92 -14.87
CA SER A 117 -37.52 10.60 -15.60
C SER A 117 -37.88 9.12 -15.52
N GLY A 118 -39.12 8.80 -15.87
CA GLY A 118 -39.66 7.44 -15.82
C GLY A 118 -40.00 6.95 -14.39
N VAL A 119 -40.45 5.70 -14.29
CA VAL A 119 -40.89 5.07 -13.04
C VAL A 119 -39.76 5.00 -12.01
N ILE A 120 -38.53 4.74 -12.48
CA ILE A 120 -37.33 4.68 -11.62
C ILE A 120 -36.99 6.07 -11.06
N GLY A 121 -37.00 7.13 -11.88
CA GLY A 121 -36.74 8.49 -11.42
C GLY A 121 -37.79 8.97 -10.40
N TYR A 122 -39.07 8.66 -10.63
CA TYR A 122 -40.14 8.97 -9.67
C TYR A 122 -39.94 8.26 -8.32
N LEU A 123 -39.55 6.99 -8.33
CA LEU A 123 -39.29 6.22 -7.11
C LEU A 123 -38.08 6.78 -6.36
N VAL A 124 -36.99 7.07 -7.07
CA VAL A 124 -35.77 7.66 -6.51
C VAL A 124 -36.07 9.04 -5.92
N GLU A 125 -36.80 9.90 -6.63
CA GLU A 125 -37.18 11.22 -6.15
C GLU A 125 -38.09 11.16 -4.91
N LYS A 126 -39.01 10.19 -4.84
CA LYS A 126 -39.81 9.96 -3.62
C LYS A 126 -38.97 9.52 -2.42
N ILE A 127 -38.02 8.61 -2.62
CA ILE A 127 -37.11 8.18 -1.55
C ILE A 127 -36.22 9.35 -1.12
N MET A 128 -35.73 10.11 -2.09
CA MET A 128 -34.85 11.26 -1.86
C MET A 128 -35.60 12.52 -1.42
N ALA A 129 -36.93 12.54 -1.42
CA ALA A 129 -37.73 13.71 -1.04
C ALA A 129 -37.45 14.20 0.40
N MET A 130 -36.88 13.33 1.24
CA MET A 130 -36.41 13.67 2.58
C MET A 130 -35.27 14.70 2.58
N ARG A 131 -34.53 14.86 1.46
CA ARG A 131 -33.52 15.91 1.28
C ARG A 131 -34.12 17.32 1.17
N TYR A 132 -35.39 17.42 0.78
CA TYR A 132 -36.05 18.71 0.57
C TYR A 132 -36.67 19.26 1.86
N PRO A 133 -36.63 20.60 2.03
CA PRO A 133 -37.37 21.28 3.09
C PRO A 133 -38.88 21.02 3.06
N PRO A 134 -39.61 21.19 4.18
CA PRO A 134 -39.10 21.51 5.52
C PRO A 134 -38.47 20.28 6.20
N TYR A 135 -37.41 20.51 6.98
CA TYR A 135 -36.71 19.48 7.75
C TYR A 135 -37.41 19.27 9.10
N THR A 136 -38.22 18.22 9.19
CA THR A 136 -38.86 17.82 10.45
C THR A 136 -37.93 16.91 11.26
N THR A 137 -38.14 16.84 12.57
CA THR A 137 -37.39 15.94 13.48
C THR A 137 -37.43 14.48 13.03
N ALA A 138 -38.54 14.03 12.45
CA ALA A 138 -38.68 12.68 11.90
C ALA A 138 -37.82 12.46 10.63
N LYS A 139 -37.70 13.45 9.74
CA LYS A 139 -36.80 13.35 8.57
C LYS A 139 -35.34 13.33 9.01
N LEU A 140 -34.98 14.13 10.01
CA LEU A 140 -33.62 14.21 10.54
C LEU A 140 -33.19 12.93 11.24
N SER A 141 -34.05 12.33 12.07
CA SER A 141 -33.75 11.06 12.74
C SER A 141 -33.59 9.91 11.73
N PHE A 142 -34.42 9.88 10.69
CA PHE A 142 -34.28 8.92 9.59
C PHE A 142 -32.96 9.13 8.81
N PHE A 143 -32.62 10.37 8.48
CA PHE A 143 -31.38 10.70 7.78
C PHE A 143 -30.13 10.32 8.58
N GLN A 144 -30.13 10.56 9.89
CA GLN A 144 -29.06 10.13 10.81
C GLN A 144 -28.96 8.61 10.90
N MET A 145 -30.08 7.90 10.89
CA MET A 145 -30.09 6.43 10.86
C MET A 145 -29.49 5.88 9.57
N VAL A 146 -29.79 6.50 8.41
CA VAL A 146 -29.30 6.05 7.09
C VAL A 146 -27.81 6.39 6.90
N LEU A 147 -27.40 7.62 7.20
CA LEU A 147 -26.00 8.05 7.03
C LEU A 147 -25.07 7.51 8.12
N GLY A 148 -25.55 7.42 9.37
CA GLY A 148 -24.72 7.05 10.52
C GLY A 148 -24.26 5.59 10.52
N LYS A 149 -24.90 4.72 9.72
CA LYS A 149 -24.59 3.29 9.63
C LYS A 149 -23.77 2.87 8.40
N TRP A 150 -23.48 3.78 7.47
CA TRP A 150 -23.03 3.41 6.11
C TRP A 150 -21.64 3.91 5.70
N MET A 151 -20.75 4.23 6.65
CA MET A 151 -19.31 4.20 6.34
C MET A 151 -18.79 2.77 6.49
N LEU A 152 -19.14 1.90 5.54
CA LEU A 152 -18.65 0.52 5.41
C LEU A 152 -17.22 0.45 4.84
N PHE A 153 -16.44 1.53 4.93
CA PHE A 153 -15.01 1.43 4.68
C PHE A 153 -14.33 1.16 6.01
N GLY A 154 -13.90 -0.09 6.22
CA GLY A 154 -13.08 -0.43 7.37
C GLY A 154 -11.82 0.42 7.32
N ARG A 155 -11.55 1.21 8.38
CA ARG A 155 -10.21 1.76 8.57
C ARG A 155 -9.23 0.58 8.53
N PRO A 156 -8.15 0.65 7.74
CA PRO A 156 -7.15 -0.42 7.74
C PRO A 156 -6.74 -0.69 9.19
N LYS A 157 -6.72 -1.98 9.58
CA LYS A 157 -6.45 -2.40 10.97
C LYS A 157 -5.14 -1.84 11.53
N ASN A 158 -4.20 -1.51 10.64
CA ASN A 158 -2.99 -0.77 10.95
C ASN A 158 -2.56 0.02 9.69
N PRO A 159 -2.38 1.35 9.77
CA PRO A 159 -1.89 2.16 8.65
C PRO A 159 -0.44 1.84 8.24
N ASN A 160 0.30 1.10 9.07
CA ASN A 160 1.71 0.76 8.85
C ASN A 160 1.92 -0.60 8.19
N TRP A 161 0.85 -1.36 7.86
CA TRP A 161 0.98 -2.65 7.20
C TRP A 161 1.15 -2.51 5.69
N SER A 162 2.15 -3.19 5.14
CA SER A 162 2.30 -3.38 3.70
C SER A 162 1.14 -4.20 3.16
N VAL A 163 0.36 -3.66 2.23
CA VAL A 163 -0.67 -4.42 1.51
C VAL A 163 0.01 -5.18 0.38
N LEU A 164 0.16 -6.49 0.55
CA LEU A 164 0.71 -7.35 -0.49
C LEU A 164 -0.32 -7.53 -1.61
N ILE A 165 0.06 -7.21 -2.84
CA ILE A 165 -0.73 -7.55 -4.01
C ILE A 165 -0.17 -8.87 -4.57
N PRO A 166 -0.88 -10.00 -4.39
CA PRO A 166 -0.37 -11.28 -4.86
C PRO A 166 -0.31 -11.31 -6.39
N SER A 167 0.72 -11.95 -6.95
CA SER A 167 0.97 -12.02 -8.39
C SER A 167 -0.19 -12.65 -9.18
N ASN A 168 -0.95 -13.55 -8.56
CA ASN A 168 -2.10 -14.23 -9.18
C ASN A 168 -3.35 -13.36 -9.33
N LYS A 169 -3.36 -12.12 -8.81
CA LYS A 169 -4.47 -11.16 -9.02
C LYS A 169 -4.30 -10.31 -10.28
N PHE A 170 -3.15 -10.39 -10.94
CA PHE A 170 -2.93 -9.77 -12.24
C PHE A 170 -3.31 -10.77 -13.32
N GLY A 171 -4.61 -10.89 -13.57
CA GLY A 171 -5.15 -11.67 -14.67
C GLY A 171 -5.08 -10.89 -15.98
N ALA A 172 -4.46 -11.49 -16.98
CA ALA A 172 -4.88 -11.38 -18.37
C ALA A 172 -5.91 -12.49 -18.65
#